data_AF-A0A960SB01-F1
#
_entry.id   AF-A0A960SB01-F1
#
_cell.length_a   1.000
_cell.length_b   1.000
_cell.length_c   1.000
_cell.angle_alpha   90.00
_cell.angle_beta   90.00
_cell.angle_gamma   90.00
#
_symmetry.space_group_name_H-M   'P 1'
#
loop_
_entity.id
_entity.type
_entity.pdbx_description
1 polymer ?
#
loop_
_entity_poly.entity_id
_entity_poly.type
_entity_poly.pdbx_seq_one_letter_code
_entity_poly.pdbx_strand_id
1 'polypeptide(L)'
;MAKQRNLLFSEERVAPATDDEGNEKVQSFGAYQINEKSWTRAENQVKTIHDSLPPHSVSGHLALSALYPESKMGQQALAEGARLVGARGKPGHSAALALAFCPDAPMPLADEDVAWIFAAADRFPNRWLKGYHAESEEEVLALSPEEIDVGQALALAEGHDRSYTAKIDLIALHIAASLPANPTPEETIVAINRTLFEEMHFRYPPQSESIAHIDDYSNLPSVLDSHRGVCLGTSLLYLALGQRLGLDLEIITPPGHIFVRHGETNIETTCRGVHLYDNAYLNPNLKALQTRTTKEAIGLVHINQASVFSQQKKWDEAISCYHKAQKYLPDDDHTKELLAIHLILAGRNAEGKALLKPMLNKQQPHLVCADPLIADILHDSCDAQGLELLFSREEETRDVTRQQIETLSTYLATHPSFQSGHLLLASLYASLHRPAETFQTLETSHSLNPHNPLVCMQLASLALNRQNLPKAWRYFS
;
A
#
# COMPACT_ATOMS: atom_id res chain seq x y z
N MET A 1 18.42 -0.01 -20.16
CA MET A 1 19.07 -1.31 -20.41
C MET A 1 18.12 -2.43 -19.93
N ALA A 2 17.12 -2.75 -20.73
CA ALA A 2 16.15 -3.81 -20.43
C ALA A 2 15.78 -4.50 -21.75
N LYS A 3 16.57 -5.51 -22.14
CA LYS A 3 16.26 -6.46 -23.22
C LYS A 3 16.97 -7.76 -22.88
N GLN A 4 16.22 -8.86 -23.01
CA GLN A 4 16.57 -10.27 -22.80
C GLN A 4 16.23 -10.86 -21.41
N ARG A 5 15.03 -11.44 -21.32
CA ARG A 5 14.77 -12.76 -20.73
C ARG A 5 13.31 -13.15 -20.96
N ASN A 6 13.06 -13.73 -22.13
CA ASN A 6 11.92 -14.59 -22.39
C ASN A 6 12.47 -15.74 -23.22
N LEU A 7 12.49 -16.94 -22.64
CA LEU A 7 12.50 -18.25 -23.28
C LEU A 7 12.71 -19.28 -22.19
N LEU A 8 11.61 -19.93 -21.78
CA LEU A 8 11.48 -21.37 -21.49
C LEU A 8 10.15 -21.56 -20.75
N PHE A 9 9.21 -22.25 -21.42
CA PHE A 9 8.22 -23.22 -20.93
C PHE A 9 7.02 -23.20 -21.87
N SER A 10 7.04 -24.12 -22.84
CA SER A 10 5.89 -24.57 -23.61
C SER A 10 5.31 -25.79 -22.89
N GLU A 11 4.09 -25.68 -22.36
CA GLU A 11 3.35 -26.83 -21.85
C GLU A 11 2.56 -27.49 -23.00
N GLU A 12 2.94 -28.72 -23.35
CA GLU A 12 2.13 -29.62 -24.16
C GLU A 12 0.95 -30.14 -23.31
N ARG A 13 -0.28 -29.90 -23.76
CA ARG A 13 -1.48 -30.53 -23.19
C ARG A 13 -1.56 -31.97 -23.70
N VAL A 14 -1.50 -32.94 -22.79
CA VAL A 14 -1.83 -34.35 -23.08
C VAL A 14 -3.32 -34.56 -22.81
N ALA A 15 -4.07 -35.00 -23.82
CA ALA A 15 -5.48 -35.38 -23.71
C ALA A 15 -5.62 -36.80 -23.10
N PRO A 16 -6.72 -37.11 -22.39
CA PRO A 16 -6.94 -38.45 -21.84
C PRO A 16 -7.27 -39.48 -22.94
N ALA A 17 -6.76 -40.70 -22.79
CA ALA A 17 -6.99 -41.80 -23.72
C ALA A 17 -8.33 -42.52 -23.43
N THR A 18 -9.16 -42.66 -24.46
CA THR A 18 -10.35 -43.52 -24.50
C THR A 18 -10.04 -44.83 -25.23
N ASP A 19 -10.77 -45.92 -24.95
CA ASP A 19 -10.69 -47.14 -25.76
C ASP A 19 -11.66 -47.11 -26.95
N ASP A 20 -11.46 -48.03 -27.91
CA ASP A 20 -12.08 -48.02 -29.25
C ASP A 20 -13.61 -48.23 -29.29
N GLU A 21 -14.28 -48.30 -28.13
CA GLU A 21 -15.74 -48.38 -28.04
C GLU A 21 -16.38 -47.25 -27.20
N GLY A 22 -15.59 -46.26 -26.74
CA GLY A 22 -16.13 -45.01 -26.19
C GLY A 22 -16.85 -45.10 -24.83
N ASN A 23 -16.55 -46.10 -24.00
CA ASN A 23 -17.10 -46.21 -22.65
C ASN A 23 -16.06 -45.82 -21.57
N GLU A 24 -16.47 -44.99 -20.60
CA GLU A 24 -15.66 -44.67 -19.43
C GLU A 24 -15.51 -45.89 -18.51
N LYS A 25 -14.27 -46.35 -18.28
CA LYS A 25 -13.96 -47.35 -17.25
C LYS A 25 -14.14 -46.75 -15.86
N VAL A 26 -15.26 -47.05 -15.21
CA VAL A 26 -15.38 -46.92 -13.76
C VAL A 26 -14.55 -48.03 -13.11
N GLN A 27 -13.30 -47.74 -12.76
CA GLN A 27 -12.55 -48.59 -11.84
C GLN A 27 -13.07 -48.35 -10.42
N SER A 28 -13.73 -49.37 -9.85
CA SER A 28 -13.98 -49.42 -8.42
C SER A 28 -12.62 -49.43 -7.68
N PHE A 29 -12.29 -48.35 -6.98
CA PHE A 29 -11.15 -48.32 -6.08
C PHE A 29 -11.42 -49.28 -4.91
N GLY A 30 -10.82 -50.47 -5.00
CA GLY A 30 -10.67 -51.38 -3.87
C GLY A 30 -9.86 -50.69 -2.77
N ALA A 31 -10.23 -50.95 -1.51
CA ALA A 31 -9.49 -50.51 -0.34
C ALA A 31 -8.01 -50.89 -0.48
N TYR A 32 -7.15 -49.90 -0.72
CA TYR A 32 -5.71 -50.09 -0.75
C TYR A 32 -5.26 -50.51 0.66
N GLN A 33 -4.86 -51.77 0.83
CA GLN A 33 -4.06 -52.17 1.99
C GLN A 33 -2.70 -51.48 1.86
N ILE A 34 -2.53 -50.40 2.61
CA ILE A 34 -1.25 -49.69 2.73
C ILE A 34 -0.29 -50.61 3.50
N ASN A 35 0.78 -51.04 2.85
CA ASN A 35 1.79 -51.94 3.43
C ASN A 35 2.65 -51.17 4.47
N GLU A 36 3.03 -51.77 5.59
CA GLU A 36 3.87 -51.14 6.64
C GLU A 36 5.18 -50.54 6.10
N LYS A 37 5.71 -51.10 4.99
CA LYS A 37 6.90 -50.60 4.30
C LYS A 37 6.71 -49.25 3.60
N SER A 38 5.49 -48.90 3.17
CA SER A 38 5.22 -47.57 2.57
C SER A 38 5.06 -46.50 3.64
N TRP A 39 4.52 -46.84 4.82
CA TRP A 39 4.46 -45.95 5.98
C TRP A 39 5.85 -45.58 6.50
N THR A 40 6.74 -46.56 6.65
CA THR A 40 8.12 -46.32 7.09
C THR A 40 8.93 -45.47 6.11
N ARG A 41 8.66 -45.55 4.80
CA ARG A 41 9.31 -44.69 3.80
C ARG A 41 8.79 -43.24 3.87
N ALA A 42 7.49 -43.05 4.04
CA ALA A 42 6.89 -41.72 4.22
C ALA A 42 7.38 -41.06 5.51
N GLU A 43 7.40 -41.78 6.64
CA GLU A 43 7.92 -41.24 7.91
C GLU A 43 9.40 -40.83 7.85
N ASN A 44 10.23 -41.61 7.14
CA ASN A 44 11.64 -41.24 6.94
C ASN A 44 11.81 -39.98 6.09
N GLN A 45 10.92 -39.74 5.11
CA GLN A 45 10.91 -38.51 4.32
C GLN A 45 10.50 -37.31 5.18
N VAL A 46 9.42 -37.41 5.95
CA VAL A 46 8.98 -36.32 6.84
C VAL A 46 10.06 -36.01 7.88
N LYS A 47 10.75 -37.04 8.41
CA LYS A 47 11.90 -36.85 9.31
C LYS A 47 13.05 -36.08 8.65
N THR A 48 13.38 -36.41 7.41
CA THR A 48 14.44 -35.71 6.67
C THR A 48 14.10 -34.23 6.48
N ILE A 49 12.83 -33.94 6.15
CA ILE A 49 12.36 -32.55 6.03
C ILE A 49 12.44 -31.85 7.39
N HIS A 50 11.93 -32.47 8.46
CA HIS A 50 12.00 -31.95 9.83
C HIS A 50 13.43 -31.58 10.23
N ASP A 51 14.38 -32.49 10.04
CA ASP A 51 15.78 -32.30 10.43
C ASP A 51 16.51 -31.24 9.57
N SER A 52 15.92 -30.85 8.43
CA SER A 52 16.44 -29.79 7.57
C SER A 52 15.87 -28.40 7.86
N LEU A 53 14.83 -28.30 8.71
CA LEU A 53 14.21 -27.02 9.05
C LEU A 53 15.17 -26.17 9.90
N PRO A 54 15.28 -24.85 9.63
CA PRO A 54 16.02 -23.96 10.52
C PRO A 54 15.39 -23.99 11.92
N PRO A 55 16.18 -24.16 13.00
CA PRO A 55 15.64 -24.33 14.36
C PRO A 55 14.77 -23.19 14.89
N HIS A 56 14.85 -22.01 14.27
CA HIS A 56 14.07 -20.82 14.63
C HIS A 56 12.95 -20.51 13.62
N SER A 57 12.73 -21.39 12.63
CA SER A 57 11.73 -21.20 11.59
C SER A 57 10.35 -21.62 12.10
N VAL A 58 9.63 -20.67 12.70
CA VAL A 58 8.20 -20.86 13.05
C VAL A 58 7.43 -21.29 11.81
N SER A 59 7.62 -20.59 10.69
CA SER A 59 7.04 -20.93 9.38
C SER A 59 7.25 -22.38 8.98
N GLY A 60 8.51 -22.86 8.97
CA GLY A 60 8.87 -24.19 8.53
C GLY A 60 8.31 -25.28 9.43
N HIS A 61 8.36 -25.08 10.74
CA HIS A 61 7.80 -26.03 11.70
C HIS A 61 6.27 -26.13 11.60
N LEU A 62 5.57 -25.01 11.46
CA LEU A 62 4.12 -25.02 11.28
C LEU A 62 3.72 -25.60 9.91
N ALA A 63 4.42 -25.25 8.83
CA ALA A 63 4.19 -25.82 7.50
C ALA A 63 4.37 -27.34 7.47
N LEU A 64 5.35 -27.87 8.19
CA LEU A 64 5.54 -29.32 8.27
C LEU A 64 4.41 -30.01 9.04
N SER A 65 3.99 -29.43 10.16
CA SER A 65 2.82 -29.95 10.91
C SER A 65 1.55 -29.92 10.06
N ALA A 66 1.39 -28.86 9.28
CA ALA A 66 0.27 -28.63 8.39
C ALA A 66 0.18 -29.70 7.28
N LEU A 67 1.30 -30.00 6.64
CA LEU A 67 1.36 -30.98 5.56
C LEU A 67 1.29 -32.43 6.08
N TYR A 68 1.72 -32.68 7.31
CA TYR A 68 1.83 -34.03 7.88
C TYR A 68 1.27 -34.14 9.32
N PRO A 69 -0.01 -33.79 9.57
CA PRO A 69 -0.58 -33.65 10.92
C PRO A 69 -0.59 -34.96 11.72
N GLU A 70 -0.80 -36.09 11.04
CA GLU A 70 -0.84 -37.41 11.65
C GLU A 70 0.55 -38.02 11.89
N SER A 71 1.61 -37.42 11.35
CA SER A 71 2.96 -37.94 11.49
C SER A 71 3.60 -37.54 12.82
N LYS A 72 4.46 -38.41 13.37
CA LYS A 72 5.23 -38.08 14.58
C LYS A 72 6.05 -36.79 14.43
N MET A 73 6.67 -36.59 13.27
CA MET A 73 7.49 -35.40 12.98
C MET A 73 6.64 -34.15 12.80
N GLY A 74 5.44 -34.26 12.22
CA GLY A 74 4.49 -33.14 12.14
C GLY A 74 4.00 -32.72 13.53
N GLN A 75 3.66 -33.67 14.40
CA GLN A 75 3.30 -33.38 15.80
C GLN A 75 4.46 -32.77 16.59
N GLN A 76 5.70 -33.20 16.34
CA GLN A 76 6.89 -32.59 16.94
C GLN A 76 7.15 -31.18 16.42
N ALA A 77 7.01 -30.96 15.11
CA ALA A 77 7.13 -29.64 14.50
C ALA A 77 6.08 -28.68 15.04
N LEU A 78 4.86 -29.15 15.28
CA LEU A 78 3.82 -28.35 15.92
C LEU A 78 4.22 -27.88 17.33
N ALA A 79 4.76 -28.80 18.13
CA ALA A 79 5.22 -28.50 19.47
C ALA A 79 6.39 -27.52 19.45
N GLU A 80 7.33 -27.68 18.51
CA GLU A 80 8.48 -26.80 18.36
C GLU A 80 8.07 -25.40 17.86
N GLY A 81 7.20 -25.31 16.87
CA GLY A 81 6.62 -24.05 16.39
C GLY A 81 5.88 -23.30 17.52
N ALA A 82 5.03 -24.00 18.28
CA ALA A 82 4.35 -23.44 19.45
C ALA A 82 5.33 -22.94 20.52
N ARG A 83 6.42 -23.68 20.76
CA ARG A 83 7.49 -23.31 21.69
C ARG A 83 8.21 -22.04 21.25
N LEU A 84 8.53 -21.91 19.95
CA LEU A 84 9.22 -20.74 19.39
C LEU A 84 8.40 -19.46 19.52
N VAL A 85 7.07 -19.53 19.37
CA VAL A 85 6.20 -18.36 19.55
C VAL A 85 5.82 -18.11 21.02
N GLY A 86 6.22 -18.98 21.94
CA GLY A 86 5.94 -18.85 23.37
C GLY A 86 4.50 -19.20 23.78
N ALA A 87 3.75 -19.87 22.90
CA ALA A 87 2.36 -20.23 23.15
C ALA A 87 2.24 -21.40 24.14
N ARG A 88 1.22 -21.37 24.99
CA ARG A 88 0.84 -22.50 25.87
C ARG A 88 -0.33 -23.26 25.23
N GLY A 89 -0.24 -24.58 25.18
CA GLY A 89 -1.29 -25.45 24.64
C GLY A 89 -1.08 -25.86 23.18
N LYS A 90 -1.84 -26.85 22.71
CA LYS A 90 -1.81 -27.30 21.31
C LYS A 90 -2.64 -26.33 20.46
N PRO A 91 -2.13 -25.80 19.35
CA PRO A 91 -2.94 -25.05 18.40
C PRO A 91 -4.07 -25.94 17.83
N GLY A 92 -5.19 -25.32 17.46
CA GLY A 92 -6.29 -25.98 16.75
C GLY A 92 -5.83 -26.64 15.44
N HIS A 93 -6.53 -27.69 15.01
CA HIS A 93 -6.16 -28.46 13.81
C HIS A 93 -6.32 -27.67 12.49
N SER A 94 -7.02 -26.52 12.52
CA SER A 94 -7.13 -25.55 11.41
C SER A 94 -6.12 -24.39 11.50
N ALA A 95 -5.82 -23.87 12.70
CA ALA A 95 -4.86 -22.78 12.93
C ALA A 95 -3.50 -23.03 12.32
N ALA A 96 -2.92 -24.22 12.54
CA ALA A 96 -1.55 -24.52 12.15
C ALA A 96 -1.32 -24.48 10.63
N LEU A 97 -2.38 -24.60 9.82
CA LEU A 97 -2.39 -24.66 8.35
C LEU A 97 -2.64 -23.31 7.67
N ALA A 98 -3.38 -22.39 8.30
CA ALA A 98 -3.47 -21.01 7.84
C ALA A 98 -2.17 -20.21 8.08
N LEU A 99 -1.26 -20.76 8.90
CA LEU A 99 -0.29 -19.97 9.66
C LEU A 99 1.18 -20.00 9.26
N ALA A 100 1.52 -20.66 8.18
CA ALA A 100 2.89 -20.68 7.70
C ALA A 100 3.13 -19.75 6.50
N PHE A 101 2.48 -18.57 6.44
CA PHE A 101 2.73 -17.56 5.41
C PHE A 101 2.08 -17.84 4.03
N CYS A 102 0.99 -18.62 4.01
CA CYS A 102 0.28 -18.94 2.77
C CYS A 102 -0.74 -17.83 2.43
N PRO A 103 -0.65 -17.19 1.24
CA PRO A 103 -1.64 -16.20 0.79
C PRO A 103 -3.07 -16.78 0.73
N ASP A 104 -3.19 -18.07 0.45
CA ASP A 104 -4.47 -18.77 0.23
C ASP A 104 -5.13 -19.27 1.53
N ALA A 105 -4.64 -18.84 2.70
CA ALA A 105 -5.24 -19.21 3.97
C ALA A 105 -6.71 -18.75 4.03
N PRO A 106 -7.65 -19.62 4.45
CA PRO A 106 -9.06 -19.25 4.52
C PRO A 106 -9.28 -18.14 5.56
N MET A 107 -9.98 -17.08 5.16
CA MET A 107 -10.43 -15.98 6.02
C MET A 107 -11.97 -15.96 6.06
N PRO A 108 -12.60 -15.60 7.21
CA PRO A 108 -11.97 -15.28 8.50
C PRO A 108 -11.39 -16.51 9.21
N LEU A 109 -10.53 -16.28 10.21
CA LEU A 109 -9.96 -17.34 11.04
C LEU A 109 -11.02 -17.87 12.02
N ALA A 110 -10.90 -19.11 12.47
CA ALA A 110 -11.79 -19.65 13.50
C ALA A 110 -11.53 -18.98 14.86
N ASP A 111 -12.58 -18.81 15.68
CA ASP A 111 -12.49 -18.15 16.98
C ASP A 111 -11.44 -18.78 17.93
N GLU A 112 -11.32 -20.11 17.90
CA GLU A 112 -10.33 -20.84 18.69
C GLU A 112 -8.89 -20.52 18.28
N ASP A 113 -8.68 -20.29 16.98
CA ASP A 113 -7.39 -19.95 16.41
C ASP A 113 -7.02 -18.52 16.79
N VAL A 114 -7.95 -17.56 16.61
CA VAL A 114 -7.79 -16.17 17.04
C VAL A 114 -7.46 -16.07 18.53
N ALA A 115 -8.17 -16.82 19.38
CA ALA A 115 -7.91 -16.84 20.82
C ALA A 115 -6.51 -17.37 21.16
N TRP A 116 -6.06 -18.43 20.49
CA TRP A 116 -4.72 -18.99 20.68
C TRP A 116 -3.63 -17.99 20.27
N ILE A 117 -3.80 -17.34 19.12
CA ILE A 117 -2.88 -16.32 18.59
C ILE A 117 -2.75 -15.16 19.58
N PHE A 118 -3.88 -14.66 20.08
CA PHE A 118 -3.89 -13.56 21.04
C PHE A 118 -3.21 -13.94 22.35
N ALA A 119 -3.42 -15.16 22.85
CA ALA A 119 -2.72 -15.65 24.03
C ALA A 119 -1.20 -15.77 23.80
N ALA A 120 -0.75 -16.18 22.62
CA ALA A 120 0.67 -16.24 22.28
C ALA A 120 1.31 -14.85 22.19
N ALA A 121 0.56 -13.87 21.66
CA ALA A 121 0.99 -12.49 21.44
C ALA A 121 0.69 -11.55 22.62
N ASP A 122 0.21 -12.04 23.76
CA ASP A 122 -0.19 -11.24 24.94
C ASP A 122 0.94 -10.36 25.50
N ARG A 123 2.19 -10.72 25.22
CA ARG A 123 3.39 -9.97 25.63
C ARG A 123 3.72 -8.75 24.76
N PHE A 124 3.06 -8.57 23.62
CA PHE A 124 3.40 -7.49 22.70
C PHE A 124 2.94 -6.12 23.21
N PRO A 125 3.71 -5.03 22.98
CA PRO A 125 3.41 -3.74 23.57
C PRO A 125 2.07 -3.14 23.16
N ASN A 126 1.59 -3.47 21.96
CA ASN A 126 0.30 -3.00 21.47
C ASN A 126 -0.88 -3.43 22.38
N ARG A 127 -0.73 -4.52 23.15
CA ARG A 127 -1.76 -5.00 24.09
C ARG A 127 -2.07 -4.01 25.22
N TRP A 128 -1.16 -3.09 25.52
CA TRP A 128 -1.38 -2.07 26.56
C TRP A 128 -1.99 -0.77 26.02
N LEU A 129 -2.17 -0.66 24.70
CA LEU A 129 -2.84 0.46 24.08
C LEU A 129 -4.34 0.35 24.29
N LYS A 130 -5.01 1.43 24.68
CA LYS A 130 -6.48 1.42 24.83
C LYS A 130 -7.18 1.02 23.53
N GLY A 131 -6.62 1.44 22.39
CA GLY A 131 -7.15 1.14 21.06
C GLY A 131 -7.15 -0.34 20.71
N TYR A 132 -6.32 -1.18 21.35
CA TYR A 132 -6.38 -2.63 21.16
C TYR A 132 -7.74 -3.21 21.60
N HIS A 133 -8.36 -2.58 22.60
CA HIS A 133 -9.65 -2.98 23.16
C HIS A 133 -10.85 -2.25 22.54
N ALA A 134 -10.63 -1.38 21.55
CA ALA A 134 -11.71 -0.67 20.89
C ALA A 134 -12.61 -1.64 20.10
N GLU A 135 -13.92 -1.45 20.21
CA GLU A 135 -14.94 -2.24 19.53
C GLU A 135 -15.59 -1.48 18.36
N SER A 136 -15.34 -0.16 18.24
CA SER A 136 -15.85 0.66 17.15
C SER A 136 -14.87 1.73 16.67
N GLU A 137 -15.08 2.21 15.45
CA GLU A 137 -14.31 3.30 14.85
C GLU A 137 -14.45 4.61 15.67
N GLU A 138 -15.62 4.87 16.25
CA GLU A 138 -15.86 6.02 17.13
C GLU A 138 -15.02 5.98 18.41
N GLU A 139 -14.83 4.79 19.00
CA GLU A 139 -13.96 4.63 20.16
C GLU A 139 -12.51 4.94 19.79
N VAL A 140 -12.04 4.43 18.65
CA VAL A 140 -10.69 4.74 18.12
C VAL A 140 -10.53 6.25 17.90
N LEU A 141 -11.52 6.90 17.30
CA LEU A 141 -11.50 8.34 17.03
C LEU A 141 -11.37 9.18 18.31
N ALA A 142 -11.93 8.72 19.42
CA ALA A 142 -11.88 9.39 20.72
C ALA A 142 -10.52 9.28 21.44
N LEU A 143 -9.67 8.32 21.07
CA LEU A 143 -8.36 8.10 21.70
C LEU A 143 -7.32 9.15 21.29
N SER A 144 -6.29 9.38 22.11
CA SER A 144 -5.11 10.14 21.64
C SER A 144 -4.27 9.29 20.67
N PRO A 145 -3.48 9.89 19.77
CA PRO A 145 -2.70 9.13 18.79
C PRO A 145 -1.79 8.04 19.38
N GLU A 146 -1.27 8.26 20.58
CA GLU A 146 -0.35 7.36 21.28
C GLU A 146 -1.07 6.13 21.88
N GLU A 147 -2.39 6.20 22.02
CA GLU A 147 -3.22 5.12 22.58
C GLU A 147 -3.89 4.25 21.50
N ILE A 148 -3.70 4.59 20.21
CA ILE A 148 -4.29 3.87 19.08
C ILE A 148 -3.45 2.62 18.75
N ASP A 149 -4.08 1.44 18.77
CA ASP A 149 -3.56 0.26 18.09
C ASP A 149 -3.90 0.36 16.60
N VAL A 150 -2.89 0.45 15.75
CA VAL A 150 -3.05 0.62 14.30
C VAL A 150 -3.76 -0.57 13.67
N GLY A 151 -3.40 -1.79 14.06
CA GLY A 151 -3.99 -3.00 13.49
C GLY A 151 -5.48 -3.12 13.81
N GLN A 152 -5.88 -2.81 15.04
CA GLN A 152 -7.29 -2.80 15.45
C GLN A 152 -8.06 -1.63 14.80
N ALA A 153 -7.46 -0.44 14.77
CA ALA A 153 -8.08 0.73 14.14
C ALA A 153 -8.38 0.52 12.65
N LEU A 154 -7.44 -0.08 11.91
CA LEU A 154 -7.62 -0.39 10.49
C LEU A 154 -8.71 -1.44 10.27
N ALA A 155 -8.70 -2.53 11.04
CA ALA A 155 -9.75 -3.55 10.96
C ALA A 155 -11.15 -2.94 11.17
N LEU A 156 -11.31 -2.07 12.18
CA LEU A 156 -12.58 -1.38 12.44
C LEU A 156 -12.97 -0.40 11.32
N ALA A 157 -12.03 0.44 10.85
CA ALA A 157 -12.29 1.44 9.81
C ALA A 157 -12.65 0.82 8.44
N GLU A 158 -12.18 -0.40 8.19
CA GLU A 158 -12.46 -1.17 6.97
C GLU A 158 -13.61 -2.18 7.15
N GLY A 159 -14.17 -2.30 8.36
CA GLY A 159 -15.34 -3.14 8.65
C GLY A 159 -15.04 -4.64 8.77
N HIS A 160 -13.83 -5.00 9.20
CA HIS A 160 -13.38 -6.38 9.37
C HIS A 160 -13.31 -6.81 10.83
N ASP A 161 -13.41 -8.12 11.06
CA ASP A 161 -13.25 -8.72 12.38
C ASP A 161 -11.77 -8.79 12.81
N ARG A 162 -11.54 -9.34 14.01
CA ARG A 162 -10.21 -9.42 14.63
C ARG A 162 -9.27 -10.47 13.98
N SER A 163 -9.72 -11.20 12.96
CA SER A 163 -8.89 -12.17 12.24
C SER A 163 -7.67 -11.52 11.58
N TYR A 164 -7.83 -10.33 11.01
CA TYR A 164 -6.70 -9.61 10.39
C TYR A 164 -5.72 -9.08 11.44
N THR A 165 -6.20 -8.62 12.60
CA THR A 165 -5.35 -8.25 13.73
C THR A 165 -4.53 -9.45 14.23
N ALA A 166 -5.15 -10.63 14.30
CA ALA A 166 -4.47 -11.88 14.65
C ALA A 166 -3.42 -12.25 13.58
N LYS A 167 -3.73 -12.11 12.28
CA LYS A 167 -2.78 -12.34 11.19
C LYS A 167 -1.53 -11.46 11.32
N ILE A 168 -1.66 -10.19 11.72
CA ILE A 168 -0.50 -9.32 12.01
C ILE A 168 0.28 -9.82 13.22
N ASP A 169 -0.40 -10.24 14.30
CA ASP A 169 0.28 -10.79 15.49
C ASP A 169 1.13 -12.01 15.14
N LEU A 170 0.69 -12.83 14.19
CA LEU A 170 1.41 -14.03 13.77
C LEU A 170 2.68 -13.72 12.99
N ILE A 171 2.61 -12.73 12.09
CA ILE A 171 3.77 -12.18 11.42
C ILE A 171 4.75 -11.64 12.47
N ALA A 172 4.26 -10.89 13.46
CA ALA A 172 5.10 -10.37 14.55
C ALA A 172 5.70 -11.48 15.42
N LEU A 173 4.97 -12.55 15.72
CA LEU A 173 5.48 -13.71 16.48
C LEU A 173 6.61 -14.42 15.76
N HIS A 174 6.50 -14.57 14.44
CA HIS A 174 7.57 -15.13 13.63
C HIS A 174 8.80 -14.23 13.57
N ILE A 175 8.61 -12.91 13.42
CA ILE A 175 9.72 -11.95 13.48
C ILE A 175 10.40 -12.04 14.85
N ALA A 176 9.63 -11.99 15.94
CA ALA A 176 10.13 -12.07 17.31
C ALA A 176 10.89 -13.37 17.60
N ALA A 177 10.49 -14.51 17.03
CA ALA A 177 11.20 -15.78 17.19
C ALA A 177 12.61 -15.78 16.55
N SER A 178 12.85 -14.88 15.59
CA SER A 178 14.14 -14.72 14.92
C SER A 178 15.05 -13.66 15.55
N LEU A 179 14.53 -12.85 16.48
CA LEU A 179 15.25 -11.76 17.13
C LEU A 179 16.00 -12.24 18.39
N PRO A 180 17.12 -11.60 18.75
CA PRO A 180 17.73 -11.78 20.07
C PRO A 180 16.79 -11.27 21.17
N ALA A 181 17.08 -11.61 22.44
CA ALA A 181 16.20 -11.29 23.57
C ALA A 181 15.97 -9.77 23.78
N ASN A 182 16.95 -8.94 23.43
CA ASN A 182 16.87 -7.48 23.51
C ASN A 182 17.39 -6.90 22.18
N PRO A 183 16.57 -6.91 21.11
CA PRO A 183 17.00 -6.48 19.80
C PRO A 183 17.18 -4.96 19.75
N THR A 184 18.15 -4.49 18.97
CA THR A 184 18.22 -3.06 18.63
C THR A 184 17.10 -2.69 17.63
N PRO A 185 16.77 -1.40 17.49
CA PRO A 185 15.84 -0.98 16.43
C PRO A 185 16.27 -1.41 15.03
N GLU A 186 17.57 -1.36 14.72
CA GLU A 186 18.11 -1.78 13.44
C GLU A 186 17.95 -3.28 13.21
N GLU A 187 18.20 -4.11 14.23
CA GLU A 187 17.97 -5.56 14.15
C GLU A 187 16.47 -5.86 13.91
N THR A 188 15.59 -5.09 14.55
CA THR A 188 14.14 -5.20 14.37
C THR A 188 13.72 -4.82 12.95
N ILE A 189 14.19 -3.69 12.42
CA ILE A 189 13.95 -3.23 11.03
C ILE A 189 14.43 -4.29 10.03
N VAL A 190 15.64 -4.82 10.21
CA VAL A 190 16.20 -5.86 9.34
C VAL A 190 15.34 -7.12 9.39
N ALA A 191 14.86 -7.54 10.56
CA ALA A 191 14.00 -8.71 10.69
C ALA A 191 12.62 -8.50 10.05
N ILE A 192 11.99 -7.33 10.24
CA ILE A 192 10.73 -6.98 9.56
C ILE A 192 10.92 -7.00 8.04
N ASN A 193 11.98 -6.34 7.53
CA ASN A 193 12.26 -6.28 6.09
C ASN A 193 12.48 -7.68 5.49
N ARG A 194 13.27 -8.51 6.16
CA ARG A 194 13.51 -9.90 5.73
C ARG A 194 12.21 -10.69 5.69
N THR A 195 11.42 -10.67 6.77
CA THR A 195 10.16 -11.42 6.82
C THR A 195 9.17 -10.94 5.77
N LEU A 196 8.86 -9.64 5.71
CA LEU A 196 7.86 -9.13 4.75
C LEU A 196 8.33 -9.29 3.30
N PHE A 197 9.54 -8.85 2.97
CA PHE A 197 9.95 -8.70 1.58
C PHE A 197 10.74 -9.89 1.05
N GLU A 198 11.48 -10.61 1.87
CA GLU A 198 12.28 -11.76 1.41
C GLU A 198 11.55 -13.07 1.60
N GLU A 199 10.95 -13.30 2.77
CA GLU A 199 10.29 -14.57 3.11
C GLU A 199 8.84 -14.62 2.61
N MET A 200 8.05 -13.58 2.89
CA MET A 200 6.62 -13.51 2.51
C MET A 200 6.38 -12.94 1.11
N HIS A 201 7.41 -12.35 0.51
CA HIS A 201 7.35 -11.74 -0.82
C HIS A 201 6.27 -10.67 -0.99
N PHE A 202 6.09 -9.79 0.01
CA PHE A 202 5.27 -8.59 -0.19
C PHE A 202 5.85 -7.74 -1.33
N ARG A 203 5.04 -7.42 -2.33
CA ARG A 203 5.48 -6.66 -3.52
C ARG A 203 4.51 -5.55 -3.85
N TYR A 204 5.02 -4.55 -4.57
CA TYR A 204 4.15 -3.65 -5.29
C TYR A 204 3.35 -4.44 -6.35
N PRO A 205 2.04 -4.17 -6.54
CA PRO A 205 1.24 -4.82 -7.59
C PRO A 205 1.91 -4.68 -8.97
N PRO A 206 1.98 -5.75 -9.79
CA PRO A 206 2.59 -5.66 -11.11
C PRO A 206 1.81 -4.68 -11.99
N GLN A 207 2.51 -3.98 -12.87
CA GLN A 207 1.91 -3.00 -13.79
C GLN A 207 0.89 -3.61 -14.78
N SER A 208 0.83 -4.93 -14.89
CA SER A 208 -0.17 -5.67 -15.66
C SER A 208 -1.54 -5.77 -14.96
N GLU A 209 -1.59 -5.53 -13.66
CA GLU A 209 -2.85 -5.37 -12.94
C GLU A 209 -3.38 -3.96 -13.17
N SER A 210 -4.68 -3.85 -13.44
CA SER A 210 -5.28 -2.59 -13.86
C SER A 210 -5.03 -1.50 -12.81
N ILE A 211 -4.49 -0.36 -13.27
CA ILE A 211 -4.33 0.87 -12.47
C ILE A 211 -5.67 1.29 -11.85
N ALA A 212 -6.80 0.91 -12.46
CA ALA A 212 -8.15 1.20 -11.97
C ALA A 212 -8.47 0.56 -10.60
N HIS A 213 -7.71 -0.44 -10.17
CA HIS A 213 -7.88 -1.14 -8.89
C HIS A 213 -6.68 -0.99 -7.97
N ILE A 214 -5.74 -0.09 -8.28
CA ILE A 214 -4.49 0.04 -7.52
C ILE A 214 -4.75 0.45 -6.06
N ASP A 215 -5.80 1.23 -5.82
CA ASP A 215 -6.18 1.71 -4.50
C ASP A 215 -6.74 0.58 -3.61
N ASP A 216 -7.19 -0.53 -4.19
CA ASP A 216 -7.64 -1.71 -3.43
C ASP A 216 -6.46 -2.36 -2.67
N TYR A 217 -5.22 -2.16 -3.16
CA TYR A 217 -3.99 -2.61 -2.50
C TYR A 217 -3.48 -1.66 -1.42
N SER A 218 -4.26 -0.65 -1.04
CA SER A 218 -3.99 0.14 0.17
C SER A 218 -4.70 -0.41 1.39
N ASN A 219 -5.78 -1.19 1.21
CA ASN A 219 -6.56 -1.74 2.32
C ASN A 219 -5.78 -2.87 2.99
N LEU A 220 -5.73 -2.88 4.32
CA LEU A 220 -4.89 -3.81 5.06
C LEU A 220 -5.23 -5.30 4.79
N PRO A 221 -6.51 -5.73 4.74
CA PRO A 221 -6.92 -7.06 4.31
C PRO A 221 -6.38 -7.47 2.95
N SER A 222 -6.55 -6.61 1.94
CA SER A 222 -6.08 -6.84 0.58
C SER A 222 -4.56 -7.03 0.56
N VAL A 223 -3.83 -6.19 1.30
CA VAL A 223 -2.37 -6.29 1.45
C VAL A 223 -1.96 -7.62 2.10
N LEU A 224 -2.61 -7.99 3.20
CA LEU A 224 -2.32 -9.21 3.95
C LEU A 224 -2.68 -10.49 3.18
N ASP A 225 -3.73 -10.48 2.36
CA ASP A 225 -4.20 -11.65 1.63
C ASP A 225 -3.47 -11.84 0.30
N SER A 226 -3.24 -10.74 -0.44
CA SER A 226 -2.57 -10.82 -1.74
C SER A 226 -1.04 -10.77 -1.66
N HIS A 227 -0.49 -10.36 -0.50
CA HIS A 227 0.90 -9.93 -0.34
C HIS A 227 1.29 -8.85 -1.37
N ARG A 228 0.32 -8.05 -1.82
CA ARG A 228 0.54 -6.93 -2.72
C ARG A 228 0.05 -5.67 -2.06
N GLY A 229 0.90 -4.65 -2.04
CA GLY A 229 0.58 -3.41 -1.37
C GLY A 229 1.22 -2.21 -2.04
N VAL A 230 0.47 -1.12 -2.07
CA VAL A 230 1.03 0.20 -2.37
C VAL A 230 1.60 0.83 -1.09
N CYS A 231 2.11 2.05 -1.21
CA CYS A 231 2.82 2.75 -0.14
C CYS A 231 1.99 2.87 1.14
N LEU A 232 0.70 3.21 1.06
CA LEU A 232 -0.18 3.35 2.24
C LEU A 232 -0.35 2.04 2.99
N GLY A 233 -0.91 1.01 2.34
CA GLY A 233 -1.21 -0.25 3.00
C GLY A 233 0.04 -0.97 3.53
N THR A 234 1.15 -0.94 2.78
CA THR A 234 2.40 -1.56 3.22
C THR A 234 3.04 -0.80 4.38
N SER A 235 2.97 0.54 4.38
CA SER A 235 3.48 1.36 5.51
C SER A 235 2.63 1.18 6.77
N LEU A 236 1.32 1.04 6.63
CA LEU A 236 0.41 0.77 7.75
C LEU A 236 0.63 -0.63 8.35
N LEU A 237 0.86 -1.65 7.51
CA LEU A 237 1.28 -2.97 7.98
C LEU A 237 2.61 -2.88 8.75
N TYR A 238 3.60 -2.16 8.21
CA TYR A 238 4.89 -1.97 8.86
C TYR A 238 4.74 -1.28 10.23
N LEU A 239 3.90 -0.24 10.30
CA LEU A 239 3.60 0.48 11.53
C LEU A 239 2.92 -0.43 12.57
N ALA A 240 1.94 -1.24 12.15
CA ALA A 240 1.26 -2.19 13.02
C ALA A 240 2.21 -3.28 13.57
N LEU A 241 3.18 -3.72 12.78
CA LEU A 241 4.25 -4.62 13.22
C LEU A 241 5.22 -3.91 14.18
N GLY A 242 5.57 -2.65 13.91
CA GLY A 242 6.40 -1.84 14.79
C GLY A 242 5.81 -1.72 16.20
N GLN A 243 4.51 -1.44 16.32
CA GLN A 243 3.82 -1.40 17.61
C GLN A 243 3.88 -2.73 18.38
N ARG A 244 3.81 -3.87 17.69
CA ARG A 244 3.91 -5.22 18.30
C ARG A 244 5.33 -5.58 18.73
N LEU A 245 6.33 -5.04 18.02
CA LEU A 245 7.74 -5.34 18.24
C LEU A 245 8.45 -4.29 19.09
N GLY A 246 7.74 -3.25 19.53
CA GLY A 246 8.32 -2.16 20.33
C GLY A 246 9.23 -1.23 19.54
N LEU A 247 9.06 -1.16 18.22
CA LEU A 247 9.78 -0.24 17.34
C LEU A 247 8.97 1.05 17.18
N ASP A 248 9.52 2.16 17.67
CA ASP A 248 8.95 3.49 17.50
C ASP A 248 9.13 3.96 16.05
N LEU A 249 8.06 4.42 15.41
CA LEU A 249 8.06 4.79 13.99
C LEU A 249 7.32 6.11 13.78
N GLU A 250 7.97 7.01 13.05
CA GLU A 250 7.35 8.21 12.51
C GLU A 250 6.68 7.89 11.15
N ILE A 251 5.57 8.57 10.88
CA ILE A 251 4.83 8.43 9.63
C ILE A 251 5.10 9.67 8.80
N ILE A 252 5.68 9.50 7.61
CA ILE A 252 6.13 10.62 6.77
C ILE A 252 5.34 10.63 5.46
N THR A 253 4.76 11.79 5.12
CA THR A 253 3.91 11.96 3.92
C THR A 253 4.40 13.10 3.03
N PRO A 254 5.28 12.84 2.05
CA PRO A 254 5.40 13.73 0.90
C PRO A 254 4.12 13.69 0.03
N PRO A 255 3.88 14.70 -0.83
CA PRO A 255 2.71 14.71 -1.71
C PRO A 255 2.61 13.43 -2.55
N GLY A 256 1.47 12.74 -2.44
CA GLY A 256 1.18 11.51 -3.18
C GLY A 256 1.92 10.24 -2.70
N HIS A 257 2.62 10.29 -1.56
CA HIS A 257 3.39 9.14 -1.06
C HIS A 257 3.42 9.09 0.47
N ILE A 258 3.73 7.92 1.02
CA ILE A 258 3.85 7.68 2.46
C ILE A 258 4.89 6.60 2.72
N PHE A 259 5.69 6.81 3.76
CA PHE A 259 6.65 5.82 4.27
C PHE A 259 6.80 5.97 5.79
N VAL A 260 7.51 5.04 6.42
CA VAL A 260 7.80 5.08 7.86
C VAL A 260 9.27 5.35 8.14
N ARG A 261 9.59 5.97 9.28
CA ARG A 261 10.94 6.36 9.67
C ARG A 261 11.23 5.96 11.11
N HIS A 262 12.45 5.49 11.38
CA HIS A 262 12.97 5.32 12.73
C HIS A 262 14.23 6.16 12.91
N GLY A 263 14.17 7.20 13.75
CA GLY A 263 15.28 8.15 13.89
C GLY A 263 15.64 8.80 12.55
N GLU A 264 16.86 8.60 12.07
CA GLU A 264 17.30 9.10 10.74
C GLU A 264 17.03 8.09 9.60
N THR A 265 16.56 6.88 9.92
CA THR A 265 16.37 5.81 8.95
C THR A 265 14.96 5.86 8.35
N ASN A 266 14.83 6.44 7.15
CA ASN A 266 13.65 6.23 6.30
C ASN A 266 13.56 4.78 5.85
N ILE A 267 12.35 4.21 5.83
CA ILE A 267 12.07 2.83 5.45
C ILE A 267 11.08 2.86 4.29
N GLU A 268 11.59 2.79 3.05
CA GLU A 268 10.76 2.81 1.85
C GLU A 268 10.11 1.44 1.63
N THR A 269 8.88 1.28 2.12
CA THR A 269 8.16 -0.01 2.12
C THR A 269 7.86 -0.55 0.73
N THR A 270 7.68 0.33 -0.26
CA THR A 270 7.49 -0.08 -1.66
C THR A 270 8.81 -0.49 -2.35
N CYS A 271 9.95 -0.10 -1.78
CA CYS A 271 11.30 -0.50 -2.19
C CYS A 271 11.92 -1.48 -1.19
N ARG A 272 11.12 -2.37 -0.60
CA ARG A 272 11.59 -3.45 0.31
C ARG A 272 12.30 -2.95 1.57
N GLY A 273 11.90 -1.78 2.07
CA GLY A 273 12.45 -1.18 3.28
C GLY A 273 13.83 -0.55 3.11
N VAL A 274 14.23 -0.23 1.87
CA VAL A 274 15.49 0.48 1.59
C VAL A 274 15.49 1.86 2.22
N HIS A 275 16.63 2.25 2.77
CA HIS A 275 16.86 3.60 3.26
C HIS A 275 17.16 4.57 2.11
N LEU A 276 16.34 5.63 2.03
CA LEU A 276 16.55 6.79 1.17
C LEU A 276 16.70 8.04 2.03
N TYR A 277 17.66 8.91 1.74
CA TYR A 277 17.79 10.17 2.45
C TYR A 277 16.66 11.14 2.09
N ASP A 278 16.37 12.11 2.96
CA ASP A 278 15.28 13.08 2.77
C ASP A 278 15.36 13.84 1.44
N ASN A 279 16.58 14.10 0.96
CA ASN A 279 16.81 14.77 -0.33
C ASN A 279 16.26 14.00 -1.54
N ALA A 280 15.98 12.70 -1.41
CA ALA A 280 15.33 11.90 -2.45
C ALA A 280 13.85 12.28 -2.64
N TYR A 281 13.23 12.85 -1.60
CA TYR A 281 11.81 13.23 -1.60
C TYR A 281 11.61 14.74 -1.79
N LEU A 282 12.57 15.56 -1.35
CA LEU A 282 12.52 17.02 -1.49
C LEU A 282 12.69 17.47 -2.95
N ASN A 283 12.08 18.59 -3.29
CA ASN A 283 12.20 19.23 -4.60
C ASN A 283 12.02 20.76 -4.45
N PRO A 284 12.18 21.59 -5.49
CA PRO A 284 12.07 23.05 -5.32
C PRO A 284 10.74 23.54 -4.79
N ASN A 285 9.66 22.74 -4.88
CA ASN A 285 8.40 23.07 -4.24
C ASN A 285 8.25 22.42 -2.86
N LEU A 286 8.72 21.18 -2.65
CA LEU A 286 8.67 20.49 -1.36
C LEU A 286 9.96 20.71 -0.56
N LYS A 287 9.90 21.63 0.42
CA LYS A 287 11.06 22.04 1.24
C LYS A 287 11.20 21.31 2.58
N ALA A 288 10.15 20.62 3.02
CA ALA A 288 10.17 19.80 4.23
C ALA A 288 9.24 18.59 4.05
N LEU A 289 9.49 17.53 4.80
CA LEU A 289 8.61 16.37 4.84
C LEU A 289 7.63 16.50 6.00
N GLN A 290 6.37 16.19 5.75
CA GLN A 290 5.34 16.25 6.77
C GLN A 290 5.35 14.96 7.59
N THR A 291 5.44 15.10 8.91
CA THR A 291 5.17 14.00 9.85
C THR A 291 3.68 13.96 10.17
N ARG A 292 3.12 12.76 10.24
CA ARG A 292 1.74 12.47 10.60
C ARG A 292 1.66 11.69 11.90
N THR A 293 0.60 11.92 12.66
CA THR A 293 0.24 11.09 13.81
C THR A 293 -0.41 9.78 13.36
N THR A 294 -0.45 8.79 14.25
CA THR A 294 -1.19 7.54 14.02
C THR A 294 -2.66 7.81 13.69
N LYS A 295 -3.29 8.77 14.36
CA LYS A 295 -4.69 9.15 14.11
C LYS A 295 -4.88 9.66 12.68
N GLU A 296 -4.00 10.55 12.22
CA GLU A 296 -4.04 11.07 10.86
C GLU A 296 -3.84 9.97 9.81
N ALA A 297 -2.97 9.00 10.08
CA ALA A 297 -2.72 7.88 9.17
C ALA A 297 -3.97 6.99 8.97
N ILE A 298 -4.80 6.81 10.00
CA ILE A 298 -6.12 6.16 9.84
C ILE A 298 -7.03 7.02 8.95
N GLY A 299 -7.00 8.34 9.08
CA GLY A 299 -7.73 9.25 8.19
C GLY A 299 -7.35 9.10 6.71
N LEU A 300 -6.08 8.82 6.40
CA LEU A 300 -5.61 8.59 5.03
C LEU A 300 -6.23 7.35 4.39
N VAL A 301 -6.63 6.35 5.18
CA VAL A 301 -7.35 5.16 4.68
C VAL A 301 -8.68 5.56 4.07
N HIS A 302 -9.42 6.46 4.73
CA HIS A 302 -10.68 6.98 4.19
C HIS A 302 -10.47 7.86 2.95
N ILE A 303 -9.37 8.60 2.85
CA ILE A 303 -9.00 9.32 1.61
C ILE A 303 -8.80 8.31 0.47
N ASN A 304 -8.10 7.20 0.73
CA ASN A 304 -7.88 6.17 -0.27
C ASN A 304 -9.20 5.47 -0.67
N GLN A 305 -10.08 5.16 0.28
CA GLN A 305 -11.44 4.67 0.00
C GLN A 305 -12.22 5.66 -0.89
N ALA A 306 -12.10 6.97 -0.64
CA ALA A 306 -12.72 7.99 -1.47
C ALA A 306 -12.18 7.96 -2.91
N SER A 307 -10.89 7.71 -3.09
CA SER A 307 -10.26 7.56 -4.40
C SER A 307 -10.85 6.39 -5.19
N VAL A 308 -11.11 5.24 -4.55
CA VAL A 308 -11.78 4.09 -5.21
C VAL A 308 -13.17 4.49 -5.75
N PHE A 309 -13.98 5.18 -4.94
CA PHE A 309 -15.29 5.64 -5.39
C PHE A 309 -15.19 6.74 -6.46
N SER A 310 -14.21 7.62 -6.34
CA SER A 310 -13.91 8.68 -7.32
C SER A 310 -13.63 8.10 -8.71
N GLN A 311 -12.81 7.06 -8.80
CA GLN A 311 -12.54 6.38 -10.07
C GLN A 311 -13.79 5.77 -10.71
N GLN A 312 -14.77 5.36 -9.89
CA GLN A 312 -16.06 4.84 -10.35
C GLN A 312 -17.09 5.94 -10.64
N LYS A 313 -16.69 7.23 -10.54
CA LYS A 313 -17.57 8.41 -10.62
C LYS A 313 -18.72 8.40 -9.60
N LYS A 314 -18.53 7.69 -8.48
CA LYS A 314 -19.45 7.61 -7.35
C LYS A 314 -19.17 8.74 -6.36
N TRP A 315 -19.55 9.95 -6.77
CA TRP A 315 -19.13 11.17 -6.08
C TRP A 315 -19.67 11.29 -4.66
N ASP A 316 -20.92 10.88 -4.42
CA ASP A 316 -21.54 10.96 -3.09
C ASP A 316 -20.89 9.99 -2.09
N GLU A 317 -20.53 8.79 -2.54
CA GLU A 317 -19.77 7.82 -1.74
C GLU A 317 -18.35 8.34 -1.45
N ALA A 318 -17.67 8.93 -2.44
CA ALA A 318 -16.38 9.57 -2.23
C ALA A 318 -16.45 10.72 -1.21
N ILE A 319 -17.47 11.58 -1.32
CA ILE A 319 -17.74 12.67 -0.35
C ILE A 319 -17.96 12.12 1.06
N SER A 320 -18.71 11.02 1.20
CA SER A 320 -18.92 10.35 2.49
C SER A 320 -17.60 9.89 3.12
N CYS A 321 -16.72 9.28 2.32
CA CYS A 321 -15.38 8.89 2.75
C CYS A 321 -14.52 10.11 3.17
N TYR A 322 -14.55 11.22 2.43
CA TYR A 322 -13.84 12.43 2.84
C TYR A 322 -14.37 13.03 4.15
N HIS A 323 -15.68 12.95 4.40
CA HIS A 323 -16.24 13.35 5.69
C HIS A 323 -15.78 12.45 6.84
N LYS A 324 -15.58 11.15 6.61
CA LYS A 324 -14.93 10.27 7.59
C LYS A 324 -13.46 10.67 7.81
N ALA A 325 -12.70 10.86 6.73
CA ALA A 325 -11.30 11.31 6.80
C ALA A 325 -11.16 12.61 7.62
N GLN A 326 -12.05 13.58 7.41
CA GLN A 326 -12.03 14.86 8.10
C GLN A 326 -12.24 14.74 9.62
N LYS A 327 -12.85 13.67 10.13
CA LYS A 327 -12.92 13.43 11.58
C LYS A 327 -11.54 13.14 12.18
N TYR A 328 -10.70 12.42 11.44
CA TYR A 328 -9.31 12.13 11.81
C TYR A 328 -8.35 13.29 11.47
N LEU A 329 -8.69 14.07 10.45
CA LEU A 329 -7.88 15.12 9.84
C LEU A 329 -8.66 16.47 9.79
N PRO A 330 -9.11 17.03 10.94
CA PRO A 330 -10.04 18.18 10.94
C PRO A 330 -9.43 19.46 10.36
N ASP A 331 -8.12 19.63 10.50
CA ASP A 331 -7.37 20.81 10.05
C ASP A 331 -6.52 20.57 8.80
N ASP A 332 -6.62 19.38 8.21
CA ASP A 332 -5.85 19.03 7.01
C ASP A 332 -6.45 19.70 5.77
N ASP A 333 -5.69 20.62 5.20
CA ASP A 333 -6.10 21.37 4.01
C ASP A 333 -6.24 20.46 2.79
N HIS A 334 -5.38 19.44 2.64
CA HIS A 334 -5.46 18.53 1.50
C HIS A 334 -6.78 17.74 1.48
N THR A 335 -7.22 17.24 2.64
CA THR A 335 -8.51 16.56 2.80
C THR A 335 -9.69 17.49 2.46
N LYS A 336 -9.62 18.76 2.87
CA LYS A 336 -10.64 19.78 2.53
C LYS A 336 -10.67 20.10 1.04
N GLU A 337 -9.49 20.18 0.42
CA GLU A 337 -9.37 20.39 -1.02
C GLU A 337 -9.99 19.24 -1.81
N LEU A 338 -9.64 17.99 -1.47
CA LEU A 338 -10.19 16.81 -2.10
C LEU A 338 -11.72 16.74 -1.93
N LEU A 339 -12.24 17.00 -0.72
CA LEU A 339 -13.68 17.09 -0.47
C LEU A 339 -14.34 18.16 -1.36
N ALA A 340 -13.75 19.35 -1.47
CA ALA A 340 -14.28 20.43 -2.28
C ALA A 340 -14.35 20.09 -3.77
N ILE A 341 -13.29 19.46 -4.30
CA ILE A 341 -13.23 19.00 -5.69
C ILE A 341 -14.37 18.00 -5.96
N HIS A 342 -14.59 17.05 -5.05
CA HIS A 342 -15.63 16.05 -5.25
C HIS A 342 -17.05 16.61 -5.06
N LEU A 343 -17.23 17.63 -4.21
CA LEU A 343 -18.48 18.40 -4.17
C LEU A 343 -18.76 19.07 -5.52
N ILE A 344 -17.75 19.66 -6.16
CA ILE A 344 -17.89 20.28 -7.49
C ILE A 344 -18.20 19.24 -8.56
N LEU A 345 -17.52 18.09 -8.56
CA LEU A 345 -17.79 16.97 -9.46
C LEU A 345 -19.22 16.41 -9.30
N ALA A 346 -19.76 16.44 -8.07
CA ALA A 346 -21.16 16.10 -7.78
C ALA A 346 -22.18 17.21 -8.16
N GLY A 347 -21.73 18.33 -8.72
CA GLY A 347 -22.58 19.48 -9.07
C GLY A 347 -22.90 20.43 -7.90
N ARG A 348 -22.30 20.22 -6.73
CA ARG A 348 -22.47 21.04 -5.50
C ARG A 348 -21.44 22.18 -5.46
N ASN A 349 -21.37 22.95 -6.55
CA ASN A 349 -20.32 23.95 -6.78
C ASN A 349 -20.18 25.00 -5.68
N ALA A 350 -21.30 25.51 -5.17
CA ALA A 350 -21.29 26.55 -4.14
C ALA A 350 -20.68 26.04 -2.83
N GLU A 351 -20.94 24.79 -2.46
CA GLU A 351 -20.41 24.16 -1.25
C GLU A 351 -18.91 23.90 -1.39
N GLY A 352 -18.47 23.33 -2.52
CA GLY A 352 -17.05 23.10 -2.79
C GLY A 352 -16.24 24.41 -2.79
N LYS A 353 -16.71 25.45 -3.49
CA LYS A 353 -16.04 26.77 -3.49
C LYS A 353 -16.03 27.43 -2.11
N ALA A 354 -17.08 27.28 -1.31
CA ALA A 354 -17.12 27.80 0.05
C ALA A 354 -16.04 27.17 0.93
N LEU A 355 -15.76 25.86 0.74
CA LEU A 355 -14.72 25.14 1.46
C LEU A 355 -13.30 25.58 1.06
N LEU A 356 -13.08 25.89 -0.23
CA LEU A 356 -11.78 26.33 -0.76
C LEU A 356 -11.44 27.79 -0.46
N LYS A 357 -12.44 28.65 -0.28
CA LYS A 357 -12.24 30.10 -0.12
C LYS A 357 -11.25 30.48 0.99
N PRO A 358 -11.27 29.86 2.20
CA PRO A 358 -10.30 30.16 3.25
C PRO A 358 -8.87 29.70 2.94
N MET A 359 -8.70 28.86 1.93
CA MET A 359 -7.41 28.25 1.56
C MET A 359 -6.73 28.97 0.39
N LEU A 360 -7.42 29.92 -0.26
CA LEU A 360 -6.85 30.68 -1.37
C LEU A 360 -5.55 31.38 -0.94
N ASN A 361 -4.46 31.11 -1.68
CA ASN A 361 -3.11 31.61 -1.41
C ASN A 361 -2.50 31.16 -0.08
N LYS A 362 -3.11 30.20 0.64
CA LYS A 362 -2.53 29.63 1.86
C LYS A 362 -1.33 28.76 1.47
N GLN A 363 -0.15 29.17 1.88
CA GLN A 363 1.06 28.38 1.69
C GLN A 363 1.17 27.33 2.80
N GLN A 364 1.28 26.06 2.41
CA GLN A 364 1.56 24.98 3.36
C GLN A 364 2.97 25.10 3.93
N PRO A 365 3.20 24.79 5.23
CA PRO A 365 4.53 24.90 5.84
C PRO A 365 5.62 24.11 5.11
N HIS A 366 5.25 22.97 4.51
CA HIS A 366 6.16 22.09 3.78
C HIS A 366 6.35 22.46 2.30
N LEU A 367 5.56 23.40 1.76
CA LEU A 367 5.63 23.84 0.36
C LEU A 367 6.26 25.23 0.21
N VAL A 368 6.81 25.52 -0.98
CA VAL A 368 7.35 26.83 -1.36
C VAL A 368 6.27 27.72 -1.97
N CYS A 369 5.36 27.17 -2.77
CA CYS A 369 4.21 27.90 -3.29
C CYS A 369 2.88 27.21 -2.94
N ALA A 370 1.78 27.97 -3.00
CA ALA A 370 0.43 27.43 -2.89
C ALA A 370 0.06 26.60 -4.14
N ASP A 371 -0.91 25.69 -3.99
CA ASP A 371 -1.46 24.93 -5.11
C ASP A 371 -2.25 25.84 -6.05
N PRO A 372 -1.94 25.87 -7.36
CA PRO A 372 -2.68 26.68 -8.33
C PRO A 372 -4.13 26.23 -8.53
N LEU A 373 -4.48 24.97 -8.25
CA LEU A 373 -5.81 24.42 -8.51
C LEU A 373 -6.91 25.15 -7.73
N ILE A 374 -6.63 25.55 -6.48
CA ILE A 374 -7.57 26.31 -5.66
C ILE A 374 -7.93 27.64 -6.34
N ALA A 375 -6.93 28.34 -6.88
CA ALA A 375 -7.15 29.59 -7.60
C ALA A 375 -7.87 29.34 -8.93
N ASP A 376 -7.53 28.27 -9.65
CA ASP A 376 -8.20 27.89 -10.89
C ASP A 376 -9.71 27.67 -10.68
N ILE A 377 -10.09 26.96 -9.63
CA ILE A 377 -11.49 26.69 -9.28
C ILE A 377 -12.21 27.98 -8.85
N LEU A 378 -11.60 28.77 -7.97
CA LEU A 378 -12.25 29.95 -7.40
C LEU A 378 -12.39 31.11 -8.40
N HIS A 379 -11.52 31.16 -9.41
CA HIS A 379 -11.57 32.16 -10.49
C HIS A 379 -12.34 31.67 -11.73
N ASP A 380 -12.96 30.49 -11.68
CA ASP A 380 -13.68 29.90 -12.82
C ASP A 380 -12.77 29.69 -14.04
N SER A 381 -11.47 29.45 -13.83
CA SER A 381 -10.54 29.04 -14.89
C SER A 381 -10.76 27.59 -15.31
N CYS A 382 -11.40 26.77 -14.48
CA CYS A 382 -11.86 25.43 -14.83
C CYS A 382 -13.27 25.14 -14.30
N ASP A 383 -13.90 24.14 -14.90
CA ASP A 383 -15.18 23.59 -14.47
C ASP A 383 -15.04 22.10 -14.10
N ALA A 384 -16.17 21.42 -13.88
CA ALA A 384 -16.18 20.00 -13.56
C ALA A 384 -15.51 19.14 -14.65
N GLN A 385 -15.61 19.51 -15.94
CA GLN A 385 -14.94 18.80 -17.02
C GLN A 385 -13.42 18.95 -16.91
N GLY A 386 -12.92 20.15 -16.59
CA GLY A 386 -11.49 20.38 -16.34
C GLY A 386 -10.95 19.59 -15.14
N LEU A 387 -11.75 19.47 -14.08
CA LEU A 387 -11.41 18.66 -12.92
C LEU A 387 -11.41 17.15 -13.25
N GLU A 388 -12.40 16.66 -14.01
CA GLU A 388 -12.42 15.26 -14.46
C GLU A 388 -11.15 14.92 -15.27
N LEU A 389 -10.70 15.81 -16.14
CA LEU A 389 -9.44 15.62 -16.90
C LEU A 389 -8.20 15.62 -16.00
N LEU A 390 -8.21 16.38 -14.90
CA LEU A 390 -7.09 16.45 -13.97
C LEU A 390 -6.97 15.19 -13.10
N PHE A 391 -8.11 14.61 -12.71
CA PHE A 391 -8.18 13.48 -11.80
C PHE A 391 -8.47 12.14 -12.48
N SER A 392 -8.60 12.11 -13.81
CA SER A 392 -8.76 10.86 -14.56
C SER A 392 -7.51 9.98 -14.43
N ARG A 393 -7.70 8.74 -13.98
CA ARG A 393 -6.68 7.69 -14.04
C ARG A 393 -6.93 6.84 -15.27
N GLU A 394 -6.05 6.96 -16.25
CA GLU A 394 -6.08 6.11 -17.44
C GLU A 394 -4.81 5.26 -17.52
N GLU A 395 -4.84 4.21 -18.34
CA GLU A 395 -3.66 3.39 -18.56
C GLU A 395 -2.52 4.21 -19.20
N GLU A 396 -1.31 4.08 -18.66
CA GLU A 396 -0.13 4.79 -19.16
C GLU A 396 0.42 4.15 -20.45
N THR A 397 -0.39 4.12 -21.51
CA THR A 397 0.05 3.73 -22.85
C THR A 397 0.26 4.96 -23.71
N ARG A 398 1.19 4.86 -24.67
CA ARG A 398 1.49 6.00 -25.57
C ARG A 398 0.27 6.51 -26.34
N ASP A 399 -0.67 5.64 -26.68
CA ASP A 399 -1.85 6.01 -27.46
C ASP A 399 -2.91 6.67 -26.58
N VAL A 400 -3.12 6.17 -25.37
CA VAL A 400 -3.96 6.82 -24.35
C VAL A 400 -3.40 8.20 -24.01
N THR A 401 -2.10 8.33 -23.75
CA THR A 401 -1.46 9.63 -23.49
C THR A 401 -1.64 10.62 -24.66
N ARG A 402 -1.63 10.16 -25.91
CA ARG A 402 -1.91 11.02 -27.08
C ARG A 402 -3.35 11.51 -27.09
N GLN A 403 -4.31 10.62 -26.81
CA GLN A 403 -5.72 10.98 -26.72
C GLN A 403 -6.00 11.98 -25.59
N GLN A 404 -5.35 11.79 -24.43
CA GLN A 404 -5.40 12.75 -23.32
C GLN A 404 -4.86 14.12 -23.73
N ILE A 405 -3.73 14.17 -24.43
CA ILE A 405 -3.15 15.42 -24.95
C ILE A 405 -4.13 16.13 -25.88
N GLU A 406 -4.77 15.41 -26.82
CA GLU A 406 -5.74 15.99 -27.76
C GLU A 406 -6.96 16.56 -27.02
N THR A 407 -7.50 15.79 -26.08
CA THR A 407 -8.67 16.18 -25.28
C THR A 407 -8.36 17.40 -24.41
N LEU A 408 -7.25 17.35 -23.67
CA LEU A 408 -6.82 18.44 -22.79
C LEU A 408 -6.43 19.70 -23.58
N SER A 409 -5.77 19.56 -24.73
CA SER A 409 -5.44 20.71 -25.59
C SER A 409 -6.70 21.41 -26.12
N THR A 410 -7.71 20.62 -26.49
CA THR A 410 -9.02 21.14 -26.94
C THR A 410 -9.72 21.89 -25.80
N TYR A 411 -9.70 21.34 -24.58
CA TYR A 411 -10.26 21.98 -23.40
C TYR A 411 -9.52 23.28 -23.03
N LEU A 412 -8.19 23.28 -23.09
CA LEU A 412 -7.38 24.47 -22.79
C LEU A 412 -7.50 25.58 -23.83
N ALA A 413 -7.96 25.27 -25.05
CA ALA A 413 -8.26 26.30 -26.05
C ALA A 413 -9.44 27.19 -25.62
N THR A 414 -10.39 26.66 -24.84
CA THR A 414 -11.51 27.43 -24.27
C THR A 414 -11.25 27.88 -22.84
N HIS A 415 -10.29 27.27 -22.13
CA HIS A 415 -9.89 27.60 -20.76
C HIS A 415 -8.39 27.96 -20.66
N PRO A 416 -7.93 29.03 -21.34
CA PRO A 416 -6.49 29.33 -21.42
C PRO A 416 -5.86 29.72 -20.08
N SER A 417 -6.66 30.14 -19.08
CA SER A 417 -6.19 30.50 -17.74
C SER A 417 -6.09 29.32 -16.78
N PHE A 418 -6.45 28.09 -17.18
CA PHE A 418 -6.41 26.91 -16.32
C PHE A 418 -4.96 26.45 -16.09
N GLN A 419 -4.33 26.94 -15.03
CA GLN A 419 -2.90 26.73 -14.79
C GLN A 419 -2.59 25.24 -14.54
N SER A 420 -3.36 24.56 -13.70
CA SER A 420 -3.19 23.13 -13.41
C SER A 420 -3.35 22.26 -14.66
N GLY A 421 -4.24 22.63 -15.58
CA GLY A 421 -4.37 21.96 -16.88
C GLY A 421 -3.13 22.11 -17.76
N HIS A 422 -2.51 23.29 -17.82
CA HIS A 422 -1.24 23.48 -18.55
C HIS A 422 -0.10 22.68 -17.92
N LEU A 423 -0.04 22.57 -16.59
CA LEU A 423 0.95 21.74 -15.90
C LEU A 423 0.77 20.25 -16.24
N LEU A 424 -0.46 19.75 -16.25
CA LEU A 424 -0.76 18.39 -16.68
C LEU A 424 -0.36 18.18 -18.15
N LEU A 425 -0.72 19.09 -19.05
CA LEU A 425 -0.37 18.99 -20.46
C LEU A 425 1.16 18.95 -20.68
N ALA A 426 1.92 19.77 -19.94
CA ALA A 426 3.38 19.75 -19.99
C ALA A 426 3.95 18.39 -19.54
N SER A 427 3.38 17.80 -18.48
CA SER A 427 3.74 16.47 -17.98
C SER A 427 3.47 15.37 -19.02
N LEU A 428 2.30 15.40 -19.68
CA LEU A 428 1.96 14.46 -20.74
C LEU A 428 2.88 14.57 -21.97
N TYR A 429 3.28 15.79 -22.37
CA TYR A 429 4.30 15.96 -23.40
C TYR A 429 5.66 15.42 -22.96
N ALA A 430 6.03 15.64 -21.70
CA ALA A 430 7.30 15.17 -21.17
C ALA A 430 7.38 13.63 -21.15
N SER A 431 6.29 12.94 -20.78
CA SER A 431 6.23 11.48 -20.76
C SER A 431 6.37 10.86 -22.16
N LEU A 432 5.94 11.56 -23.21
CA LEU A 432 6.15 11.17 -24.61
C LEU A 432 7.52 11.61 -25.18
N HIS A 433 8.40 12.18 -24.36
CA HIS A 433 9.69 12.75 -24.77
C HIS A 433 9.55 13.83 -25.85
N ARG A 434 8.59 14.76 -25.69
CA ARG A 434 8.32 15.90 -26.59
C ARG A 434 8.81 17.23 -25.97
N PRO A 435 10.13 17.48 -25.88
CA PRO A 435 10.67 18.59 -25.10
C PRO A 435 10.39 19.97 -25.69
N ALA A 436 9.98 20.10 -26.96
CA ALA A 436 9.64 21.41 -27.54
C ALA A 436 8.26 21.85 -27.05
N GLU A 437 7.30 20.93 -27.10
CA GLU A 437 5.94 21.11 -26.65
C GLU A 437 5.89 21.25 -25.13
N THR A 438 6.60 20.39 -24.37
CA THR A 438 6.76 20.58 -22.92
C THR A 438 7.25 21.99 -22.58
N PHE A 439 8.28 22.46 -23.28
CA PHE A 439 8.85 23.78 -23.04
C PHE A 439 7.84 24.91 -23.33
N GLN A 440 7.14 24.85 -24.47
CA GLN A 440 6.15 25.85 -24.85
C GLN A 440 4.96 25.89 -23.88
N THR A 441 4.48 24.72 -23.45
CA THR A 441 3.40 24.62 -22.46
C THR A 441 3.85 25.14 -21.10
N LEU A 442 5.08 24.85 -20.66
CA LEU A 442 5.64 25.41 -19.43
C LEU A 442 5.82 26.93 -19.51
N GLU A 443 6.19 27.50 -20.66
CA GLU A 443 6.23 28.96 -20.83
C GLU A 443 4.83 29.59 -20.69
N THR A 444 3.79 28.88 -21.13
CA THR A 444 2.40 29.30 -20.94
C THR A 444 2.02 29.25 -19.46
N SER A 445 2.36 28.17 -18.75
CA SER A 445 2.13 28.09 -17.30
C SER A 445 2.92 29.17 -16.53
N HIS A 446 4.16 29.44 -16.94
CA HIS A 446 5.00 30.48 -16.34
C HIS A 446 4.44 31.89 -16.55
N SER A 447 3.78 32.17 -17.68
CA SER A 447 3.17 33.49 -17.90
C SER A 447 1.95 33.72 -16.99
N LEU A 448 1.24 32.65 -16.61
CA LEU A 448 0.14 32.69 -15.64
C LEU A 448 0.65 32.82 -14.20
N ASN A 449 1.76 32.16 -13.86
CA ASN A 449 2.38 32.22 -12.54
C ASN A 449 3.91 32.21 -12.63
N PRO A 450 4.54 33.39 -12.73
CA PRO A 450 5.98 33.51 -12.90
C PRO A 450 6.81 33.04 -11.71
N HIS A 451 6.19 32.86 -10.55
CA HIS A 451 6.87 32.53 -9.29
C HIS A 451 6.76 31.05 -8.91
N ASN A 452 6.22 30.20 -9.78
CA ASN A 452 6.19 28.75 -9.52
C ASN A 452 7.61 28.16 -9.65
N PRO A 453 8.24 27.70 -8.54
CA PRO A 453 9.63 27.27 -8.55
C PRO A 453 9.85 25.99 -9.36
N LEU A 454 8.83 25.12 -9.45
CA LEU A 454 8.91 23.88 -10.21
C LEU A 454 8.94 24.17 -11.72
N VAL A 455 8.06 25.06 -12.19
CA VAL A 455 8.02 25.50 -13.58
C VAL A 455 9.32 26.19 -13.98
N CYS A 456 9.82 27.10 -13.12
CA CYS A 456 11.09 27.79 -13.35
C CYS A 456 12.27 26.81 -13.45
N MET A 457 12.38 25.85 -12.52
CA MET A 457 13.44 24.83 -12.57
C MET A 457 13.34 23.97 -13.84
N GLN A 458 12.14 23.52 -14.22
CA GLN A 458 11.94 22.70 -15.42
C GLN A 458 12.31 23.47 -16.70
N LEU A 459 11.89 24.74 -16.82
CA LEU A 459 12.27 25.61 -17.94
C LEU A 459 13.78 25.84 -17.99
N ALA A 460 14.41 26.10 -16.84
CA ALA A 460 15.86 26.26 -16.75
C ALA A 460 16.60 25.00 -17.21
N SER A 461 16.17 23.82 -16.73
CA SER A 461 16.75 22.52 -17.10
C SER A 461 16.60 22.21 -18.59
N LEU A 462 15.41 22.40 -19.15
CA LEU A 462 15.18 22.19 -20.59
C LEU A 462 15.97 23.16 -21.47
N ALA A 463 16.11 24.42 -21.05
CA ALA A 463 16.94 25.40 -21.74
C ALA A 463 18.43 25.01 -21.67
N LEU A 464 18.91 24.55 -20.52
CA LEU A 464 20.28 24.09 -20.32
C LEU A 464 20.59 22.85 -21.18
N ASN A 465 19.68 21.87 -21.24
CA ASN A 465 19.80 20.69 -22.09
C ASN A 465 19.90 21.04 -23.59
N ARG A 466 19.36 22.19 -23.98
CA ARG A 466 19.48 22.77 -25.34
C ARG A 466 20.63 23.77 -25.48
N GLN A 467 21.51 23.88 -24.48
CA GLN A 467 22.65 24.80 -24.43
C GLN A 467 22.26 26.29 -24.55
N ASN A 468 21.01 26.65 -24.24
CA ASN A 468 20.56 28.05 -24.21
C ASN A 468 20.82 28.65 -22.82
N LEU A 469 22.09 28.97 -22.54
CA LEU A 469 22.52 29.48 -21.25
C LEU A 469 21.82 30.79 -20.82
N PRO A 470 21.59 31.80 -21.69
CA PRO A 470 20.87 33.01 -21.29
C PRO A 470 19.44 32.71 -20.83
N LYS A 471 18.74 31.82 -21.53
CA LYS A 471 17.36 31.44 -21.18
C LYS A 471 17.33 30.57 -19.93
N ALA A 472 18.28 29.66 -19.78
CA ALA A 472 18.44 28.86 -18.57
C ALA A 472 18.67 29.74 -17.33
N TRP A 473 19.58 30.72 -17.44
CA TRP A 473 19.87 31.67 -16.36
C TRP A 473 18.64 32.49 -15.99
N ARG A 474 17.89 33.00 -16.98
CA ARG A 474 16.67 33.79 -16.74
C ARG A 474 15.63 33.07 -15.88
N TYR A 475 15.44 31.76 -16.07
CA TYR A 475 14.47 31.00 -15.27
C TYR A 475 15.07 30.48 -13.95
N PHE A 476 16.40 30.42 -13.85
CA PHE A 476 17.08 29.98 -12.64
C PHE A 476 17.22 31.10 -11.61
N SER A 477 17.49 32.34 -12.06
CA SER A 477 17.61 33.54 -11.24
C SER A 477 16.25 34.04 -10.77
#